data_AF-A0A7W1Z7E0-F1
#
_entry.id   AF-A0A7W1Z7E0-F1
#
_cell.length_a   1.000
_cell.length_b   1.000
_cell.length_c   1.000
_cell.angle_alpha   90.00
_cell.angle_beta   90.00
_cell.angle_gamma   90.00
#
_symmetry.space_group_name_H-M   'P 1'
#
loop_
_entity.id
_entity.type
_entity.pdbx_description
1 polymer ?
#
loop_
_entity_poly.entity_id
_entity_poly.type
_entity_poly.pdbx_seq_one_letter_code
_entity_poly.pdbx_strand_id
1 'polypeptide(L)' 'NNTSIPDLPENYLTVTYDLTAENGQTILTVTQGDYNKVADGEKRYLESYNNGEGWNPILVEIKKMLE' A
#
# COMPACT_ATOMS: atom_id res chain seq x y z
N ASN A 1 -15.49 -2.35 -4.52
CA ASN A 1 -16.17 -1.50 -3.53
C ASN A 1 -16.52 -2.31 -2.31
N ASN A 2 -15.98 -1.95 -1.15
CA ASN A 2 -16.35 -2.56 0.11
C ASN A 2 -17.59 -1.83 0.63
N THR A 3 -18.78 -2.26 0.17
CA THR A 3 -20.07 -1.57 0.38
C THR A 3 -20.52 -1.53 1.83
N SER A 4 -19.82 -2.21 2.74
CA SER A 4 -20.15 -2.29 4.16
C SER A 4 -19.44 -1.25 5.04
N ILE A 5 -18.39 -0.59 4.54
CA ILE A 5 -17.65 0.43 5.29
C ILE A 5 -18.12 1.82 4.84
N PRO A 6 -18.60 2.69 5.74
CA PRO A 6 -18.95 4.07 5.40
C PRO A 6 -17.76 4.83 4.82
N ASP A 7 -18.02 5.60 3.75
CA ASP A 7 -17.04 6.49 3.13
C ASP A 7 -16.81 7.73 4.00
N LEU A 8 -15.97 7.57 5.02
CA LEU A 8 -15.63 8.59 6.01
C LEU A 8 -14.11 8.75 6.08
N PRO A 9 -13.58 9.97 6.32
CA PRO A 9 -12.14 10.21 6.41
C PRO A 9 -11.40 9.32 7.40
N GLU A 10 -12.05 8.96 8.51
CA GLU A 10 -11.52 8.06 9.53
C GLU A 10 -11.29 6.61 9.04
N ASN A 11 -11.90 6.21 7.92
CA ASN A 11 -11.76 4.88 7.33
C ASN A 11 -10.74 4.82 6.19
N TYR A 12 -10.06 5.94 5.90
CA TYR A 12 -9.04 6.00 4.86
C TYR A 12 -7.71 5.47 5.38
N LEU A 13 -7.08 4.60 4.58
CA LEU A 13 -5.72 4.16 4.80
C LEU A 13 -4.78 5.14 4.12
N THR A 14 -3.66 5.44 4.77
CA THR A 14 -2.62 6.30 4.22
C THR A 14 -1.61 5.46 3.44
N VAL A 15 -1.28 5.89 2.21
CA VAL A 15 -0.16 5.33 1.43
C VAL A 15 0.92 6.38 1.31
N THR A 16 2.12 6.06 1.79
CA THR A 16 3.31 6.91 1.74
C THR A 16 4.33 6.33 0.77
N TYR A 17 4.93 7.19 -0.05
CA TYR A 17 5.96 6.84 -1.01
C TYR A 17 7.25 7.57 -0.66
N ASP A 18 8.33 6.82 -0.49
CA ASP A 18 9.66 7.35 -0.25
C ASP A 18 10.59 6.90 -1.38
N LEU A 19 11.34 7.85 -1.93
CA LEU A 19 12.29 7.64 -3.01
C LEU A 19 13.70 7.98 -2.51
N THR A 20 14.62 7.03 -2.58
CA THR A 20 16.01 7.24 -2.20
C THR A 20 16.95 6.76 -3.30
N ALA A 21 17.92 7.60 -3.67
CA ALA A 21 18.99 7.20 -4.58
C ALA A 21 20.01 6.35 -3.82
N GLU A 22 20.31 5.14 -4.32
CA GLU A 22 21.31 4.24 -3.75
C GLU A 22 22.09 3.52 -4.86
N ASN A 23 23.42 3.57 -4.81
CA ASN A 23 24.31 2.86 -5.75
C ASN A 23 23.98 3.09 -7.25
N GLY A 24 23.54 4.30 -7.61
CA GLY A 24 23.16 4.64 -8.99
C GLY A 24 21.78 4.12 -9.41
N GLN A 25 21.00 3.54 -8.49
CA GLN A 25 19.61 3.13 -8.67
C GLN A 25 18.68 3.98 -7.80
N THR A 26 17.38 3.87 -8.05
CA THR A 26 16.34 4.48 -7.23
C THR A 26 15.60 3.39 -6.45
N ILE A 27 15.57 3.50 -5.13
CA ILE A 27 14.75 2.65 -4.27
C ILE A 27 13.43 3.38 -4.03
N LEU A 28 12.33 2.75 -4.45
CA LEU A 28 10.97 3.17 -4.12
C LEU A 28 10.47 2.31 -2.95
N THR A 29 10.19 2.95 -1.82
CA THR A 29 9.55 2.32 -0.66
C THR A 29 8.10 2.78 -0.58
N VAL A 30 7.16 1.82 -0.55
CA VAL A 30 5.72 2.09 -0.42
C VAL A 30 5.25 1.56 0.92
N THR A 31 4.66 2.42 1.73
CA THR A 31 4.10 2.06 3.03
C THR A 31 2.61 2.33 3.03
N GLN A 32 1.80 1.31 3.26
CA GLN A 32 0.36 1.48 3.52
C GLN A 32 0.09 1.23 5.01
N GLY A 33 -0.49 2.20 5.70
CA GLY A 33 -0.59 2.21 7.16
C GLY A 33 -1.98 2.60 7.69
N ASP A 34 -2.01 2.87 9.00
CA ASP A 34 -3.19 3.28 9.77
C ASP A 34 -4.31 2.23 9.91
N TYR A 35 -3.99 0.95 9.68
CA TYR A 35 -4.93 -0.16 9.87
C TYR A 35 -5.55 -0.22 11.26
N ASN A 36 -4.84 0.22 12.31
CA ASN A 36 -5.37 0.23 13.69
C ASN A 36 -6.44 1.32 13.95
N LYS A 37 -6.64 2.26 13.03
CA LYS A 37 -7.58 3.39 13.18
C LYS A 37 -8.83 3.24 12.33
N VAL A 38 -8.79 2.44 11.26
CA VAL A 38 -9.87 2.29 10.29
C VAL A 38 -10.79 1.12 10.64
N ALA A 39 -12.04 1.18 10.18
CA ALA A 39 -12.94 0.03 10.20
C ALA A 39 -12.35 -1.18 9.45
N ASP A 40 -12.55 -2.38 10.00
CA ASP A 40 -12.02 -3.65 9.50
C ASP A 40 -10.49 -3.67 9.32
N GLY A 41 -9.76 -2.88 10.12
CA GLY A 41 -8.32 -2.71 10.07
C GLY A 41 -7.50 -3.99 9.88
N GLU A 42 -7.66 -4.95 10.78
CA GLU A 42 -6.94 -6.24 10.74
C GLU A 42 -7.24 -7.02 9.45
N LYS A 43 -8.51 -7.12 9.09
CA LYS A 43 -8.93 -7.80 7.86
C LYS A 43 -8.34 -7.12 6.62
N ARG A 44 -8.43 -5.79 6.55
CA ARG A 44 -7.88 -5.00 5.43
C ARG A 44 -6.36 -5.11 5.36
N TYR A 45 -5.68 -5.22 6.50
CA TYR A 45 -4.25 -5.48 6.54
C TYR A 45 -3.93 -6.85 5.95
N LEU A 46 -4.63 -7.90 6.37
CA LEU A 46 -4.43 -9.26 5.85
C LEU A 46 -4.71 -9.33 4.35
N GLU A 47 -5.78 -8.68 3.88
CA GLU A 47 -6.13 -8.59 2.46
C GLU A 47 -5.09 -7.79 1.65
N SER A 48 -4.55 -6.70 2.19
CA SER A 48 -3.57 -5.85 1.50
C SER A 48 -2.15 -6.41 1.57
N TYR A 49 -1.82 -7.16 2.63
CA TYR A 49 -0.57 -7.90 2.73
C TYR A 49 -0.59 -9.11 1.79
N ASN A 50 -1.71 -9.85 1.76
CA ASN A 50 -1.94 -11.01 0.90
C ASN A 50 -0.73 -11.96 0.85
N ASN A 51 -0.24 -12.40 2.02
CA ASN A 51 0.97 -13.25 2.15
C ASN A 51 2.24 -12.68 1.50
N GLY A 52 2.37 -11.36 1.41
CA GLY A 52 3.49 -10.67 0.79
C GLY A 52 3.27 -10.30 -0.68
N GLU A 53 2.17 -10.75 -1.30
CA GLU A 53 1.89 -10.47 -2.71
C GLU A 53 1.14 -9.16 -2.94
N GLY A 54 0.46 -8.58 -1.95
CA GLY A 54 -0.57 -7.58 -2.23
C GLY A 54 -0.11 -6.36 -3.06
N TRP A 55 1.02 -5.75 -2.71
CA TRP A 55 1.60 -4.64 -3.48
C TRP A 55 2.58 -5.09 -4.57
N ASN A 56 3.06 -6.33 -4.53
CA ASN A 56 4.18 -6.80 -5.35
C ASN A 56 3.91 -6.68 -6.87
N PRO A 57 2.75 -7.11 -7.42
CA PRO A 57 2.45 -6.94 -8.86
C PRO A 57 2.46 -5.49 -9.31
N ILE A 58 1.98 -4.56 -8.48
CA ILE A 58 1.93 -3.14 -8.80
C ILE A 58 3.34 -2.56 -8.86
N LEU A 59 4.19 -2.90 -7.88
CA LEU A 59 5.59 -2.46 -7.84
C LEU A 59 6.38 -2.99 -9.05
N VAL A 60 6.11 -4.21 -9.49
CA VAL A 60 6.70 -4.79 -10.70
C VAL A 60 6.29 -4.01 -11.95
N GLU A 61 5.02 -3.67 -12.13
CA GLU A 61 4.57 -2.89 -13.30
C GLU A 61 5.09 -1.44 -13.27
N ILE A 62 5.18 -0.81 -12.10
CA ILE A 62 5.82 0.51 -11.95
C ILE A 62 7.28 0.44 -12.43
N LYS A 63 8.02 -0.58 -11.99
CA LYS A 63 9.41 -0.76 -12.38
C LYS A 63 9.55 -0.93 -13.90
N LYS A 64 8.72 -1.77 -14.52
CA LYS A 64 8.71 -2.00 -15.99
C LYS A 64 8.39 -0.74 -16.82
N MET A 65 7.68 0.23 -16.26
CA MET A 65 7.38 1.47 -16.97
C MET A 65 8.59 2.40 -17.05
N LEU A 66 9.54 2.25 -16.11
CA LEU A 66 10.65 3.17 -15.91
C LEU A 66 11.99 2.61 -16.41
N GLU A 67 12.07 1.29 -16.65
CA GLU A 67 13.25 0.56 -17.15
C GLU A 67 12.96 -0.12 -18.50
#